data_AF-A0A4Y2IQT8-F1
#
_entry.id   AF-A0A4Y2IQT8-F1
#
_cell.length_a   1.000
_cell.length_b   1.000
_cell.length_c   1.000
_cell.angle_alpha   90.00
_cell.angle_beta   90.00
_cell.angle_gamma   90.00
#
_symmetry.space_group_name_H-M   'P 1'
#
loop_
_entity.id
_entity.type
_entity.pdbx_description
1 polymer ?
#
loop_
_entity_poly.entity_id
_entity_poly.type
_entity_poly.pdbx_seq_one_letter_code
_entity_poly.pdbx_strand_id
1 'polypeptide(L)'
;MKKLASTLPAQIFHSINLALCTPALLPFLNLTIDSNLNNSDHFPLIITDNRHNSAHHYYSPKHVYNSADWQKFSSLADITSDIVDNRTVDEELENIISIIKTAGDGSISLAKGTRRRLYKPWWNDI
;
A
#
# COMPACT_ATOMS: atom_id res chain seq x y z
N MET A 1 23.57 12.71 21.18
CA MET A 1 24.63 13.30 20.34
C MET A 1 25.98 12.78 20.80
N LYS A 2 26.69 12.03 19.96
CA LYS A 2 28.13 11.76 20.11
C LYS A 2 28.73 11.75 18.70
N LYS A 3 29.64 12.69 18.44
CA LYS A 3 30.35 12.87 17.17
C LYS A 3 31.75 12.28 17.38
N LEU A 4 32.14 11.30 16.58
CA LEU A 4 33.53 10.86 16.46
C LEU A 4 34.07 11.39 15.14
N ALA A 5 35.06 12.27 15.23
CA ALA A 5 35.74 12.84 14.09
C ALA A 5 36.68 11.78 13.48
N SER A 6 36.53 11.52 12.18
CA SER A 6 37.56 10.86 11.36
C SER A 6 38.00 11.86 10.29
N THR A 7 39.31 12.06 10.21
CA THR A 7 39.97 12.93 9.22
C THR A 7 40.03 12.23 7.86
N LEU A 8 39.14 12.62 6.95
CA LEU A 8 39.25 12.38 5.51
C LEU A 8 38.96 13.71 4.78
N PRO A 9 39.58 13.97 3.62
CA PRO A 9 39.34 15.19 2.84
C PRO A 9 37.85 15.28 2.52
N ALA A 10 37.29 16.50 2.53
CA ALA A 10 35.87 16.76 2.43
C ALA A 10 35.21 15.99 1.26
N GLN A 11 34.59 14.84 1.58
CA GLN A 11 33.78 14.10 0.64
C GLN A 11 32.48 14.88 0.49
N ILE A 12 32.28 15.50 -0.68
CA ILE A 12 31.02 16.16 -0.99
C ILE A 12 30.00 15.05 -1.24
N PHE A 13 29.08 14.86 -0.29
CA PHE A 13 28.02 13.88 -0.39
C PHE A 13 26.93 14.39 -1.35
N HIS A 14 27.09 14.11 -2.65
CA HIS A 14 25.99 14.26 -3.60
C HIS A 14 25.09 13.02 -3.52
N SER A 15 23.95 13.14 -2.83
CA SER A 15 22.93 12.09 -2.80
C SER A 15 22.04 12.19 -4.05
N ILE A 16 22.44 11.57 -5.15
CA ILE A 16 21.57 11.44 -6.36
C ILE A 16 20.60 10.27 -6.25
N ASN A 17 20.96 9.25 -5.47
CA ASN A 17 20.15 8.05 -5.31
C ASN A 17 18.92 8.36 -4.44
N LEU A 18 17.72 8.14 -5.00
CA LEU A 18 16.43 8.38 -4.35
C LEU A 18 15.65 7.08 -4.21
N ALA A 19 15.17 6.81 -3.00
CA ALA A 19 14.18 5.76 -2.73
C ALA A 19 12.86 6.40 -2.30
N LEU A 20 11.77 6.00 -2.93
CA LEU A 20 10.41 6.43 -2.58
C LEU A 20 9.63 5.22 -2.04
N CYS A 21 8.85 5.45 -0.99
CA CYS A 21 7.94 4.45 -0.45
C CYS A 21 6.60 5.10 -0.08
N THR A 22 5.56 4.28 0.03
CA THR A 22 4.30 4.75 0.62
C THR A 22 4.49 4.99 2.11
N PRO A 23 3.79 5.98 2.73
CA PRO A 23 3.94 6.28 4.15
C PRO A 23 3.72 5.06 5.06
N ALA A 24 2.83 4.14 4.66
CA ALA A 24 2.54 2.91 5.39
C ALA A 24 3.71 1.91 5.42
N LEU A 25 4.68 2.02 4.49
CA LEU A 25 5.85 1.14 4.43
C LEU A 25 7.05 1.70 5.21
N LEU A 26 7.13 3.02 5.37
CA LEU A 26 8.28 3.71 5.95
C LEU A 26 8.72 3.16 7.33
N PRO A 27 7.82 2.81 8.28
CA PRO A 27 8.22 2.28 9.59
C PRO A 27 8.96 0.94 9.53
N PHE A 28 8.88 0.26 8.38
CA PHE A 28 9.40 -1.08 8.19
C PHE A 28 10.68 -1.11 7.36
N LEU A 29 11.08 0.01 6.76
CA LEU A 29 12.24 0.08 5.87
C LEU A 29 13.42 0.72 6.59
N ASN A 30 14.59 0.07 6.51
CA ASN A 30 15.86 0.72 6.81
C ASN A 30 16.57 1.09 5.51
N LEU A 31 17.14 2.29 5.49
CA LEU A 31 17.95 2.79 4.40
C LEU A 31 19.40 2.91 4.88
N THR A 32 20.31 2.24 4.17
CA THR A 32 21.75 2.32 4.43
C THR A 32 22.50 2.54 3.13
N ILE A 33 23.69 3.12 3.22
CA ILE A 33 24.59 3.29 2.08
C ILE A 33 25.74 2.31 2.30
N ASP A 34 26.05 1.46 1.32
CA ASP A 34 27.25 0.65 1.38
C ASP A 34 28.47 1.54 1.19
N SER A 35 29.54 1.27 1.95
CA SER A 35 30.82 1.95 1.78
C SER A 35 31.65 1.38 0.62
N ASN A 36 31.27 0.21 0.08
CA ASN A 36 31.93 -0.38 -1.08
C ASN A 36 31.29 0.11 -2.39
N LEU A 37 32.11 0.64 -3.29
CA LEU A 37 31.72 1.10 -4.62
C LEU A 37 31.39 -0.06 -5.58
N ASN A 38 31.90 -1.27 -5.36
CA ASN A 38 31.64 -2.44 -6.22
C ASN A 38 31.85 -2.17 -7.72
N ASN A 39 32.95 -1.50 -8.08
CA ASN A 39 33.28 -1.06 -9.45
C ASN A 39 32.30 -0.05 -10.09
N SER A 40 31.38 0.52 -9.31
CA SER A 40 30.54 1.66 -9.69
C SER A 40 31.22 2.98 -9.33
N ASP A 41 30.82 4.06 -9.98
CA ASP A 41 31.13 5.44 -9.60
C ASP A 41 30.17 6.00 -8.53
N HIS A 42 29.13 5.22 -8.18
CA HIS A 42 28.13 5.57 -7.16
C HIS A 42 28.07 4.53 -6.04
N PHE A 43 27.99 5.01 -4.78
CA PHE A 43 27.72 4.15 -3.63
C PHE A 43 26.29 3.59 -3.70
N PRO A 44 26.10 2.27 -3.51
CA PRO A 44 24.78 1.68 -3.59
C PRO A 44 23.93 2.04 -2.36
N LEU A 45 22.68 2.41 -2.62
CA LEU A 45 21.65 2.61 -1.60
C LEU A 45 20.97 1.26 -1.33
N ILE A 46 21.12 0.75 -0.11
CA ILE A 46 20.54 -0.50 0.36
C ILE A 46 19.24 -0.18 1.11
N ILE A 47 18.17 -0.91 0.76
CA ILE A 47 16.88 -0.84 1.44
C ILE A 47 16.58 -2.22 2.02
N THR A 48 16.42 -2.32 3.34
CA THR A 48 16.03 -3.58 4.00
C THR A 48 14.64 -3.47 4.59
N ASP A 49 13.82 -4.49 4.37
CA ASP A 49 12.48 -4.62 4.94
C ASP A 49 12.54 -5.45 6.23
N ASN A 50 12.23 -4.81 7.36
CA ASN A 50 12.28 -5.42 8.68
C ASN A 50 10.97 -6.11 9.08
N ARG A 51 9.99 -6.21 8.17
CA ARG A 51 8.80 -7.02 8.45
C ARG A 51 9.21 -8.47 8.59
N HIS A 52 8.96 -9.02 9.77
CA HIS A 52 8.99 -10.46 10.03
C HIS A 52 7.85 -11.13 9.23
N ASN A 53 8.02 -11.25 7.91
CA ASN A 53 6.99 -11.77 7.03
C ASN A 53 6.99 -13.30 7.09
N SER A 54 6.02 -13.89 7.80
CA SER A 54 5.32 -15.04 7.22
C SER A 54 4.69 -14.49 5.95
N ALA A 55 5.32 -14.73 4.81
CA ALA A 55 5.03 -14.05 3.57
C ALA A 55 3.67 -14.50 3.01
N HIS A 56 2.60 -14.00 3.60
CA HIS A 56 1.26 -14.02 3.06
C HIS A 56 1.21 -12.98 1.95
N HIS A 57 1.81 -13.33 0.81
CA HIS A 57 1.81 -12.59 -0.44
C HIS A 57 0.41 -12.52 -1.09
N TYR A 58 -0.65 -12.38 -0.30
CA TYR A 58 -1.99 -12.18 -0.82
C TYR A 58 -2.15 -10.69 -1.13
N TYR A 59 -2.60 -10.36 -2.34
CA TYR A 59 -3.14 -9.03 -2.57
C TYR A 59 -4.32 -8.79 -1.61
N SER A 60 -4.48 -7.56 -1.12
CA SER A 60 -5.74 -7.15 -0.52
C SER A 60 -6.86 -7.49 -1.50
N PRO A 61 -7.91 -8.21 -1.08
CA PRO A 61 -9.03 -8.56 -1.95
C PRO A 61 -9.57 -7.30 -2.62
N LYS A 62 -9.70 -7.32 -3.95
CA LYS A 62 -10.25 -6.21 -4.72
C LYS A 62 -11.69 -6.52 -5.10
N HIS A 63 -12.56 -5.52 -5.07
CA HIS A 63 -13.92 -5.65 -5.61
C HIS A 63 -13.89 -6.07 -7.09
N VAL A 64 -14.63 -7.12 -7.43
CA VAL A 64 -14.77 -7.60 -8.82
C VAL A 64 -16.05 -7.02 -9.42
N TYR A 65 -15.97 -5.79 -9.92
CA TYR A 65 -17.13 -5.09 -10.49
C TYR A 65 -17.81 -5.84 -11.65
N ASN A 66 -17.05 -6.60 -12.43
CA ASN A 66 -17.60 -7.42 -13.52
C ASN A 66 -18.50 -8.57 -13.04
N SER A 67 -18.38 -8.95 -11.76
CA SER A 67 -19.19 -9.99 -11.12
C SER A 67 -20.16 -9.41 -10.10
N ALA A 68 -20.38 -8.09 -10.14
CA ALA A 68 -21.33 -7.43 -9.24
C ALA A 68 -22.77 -7.79 -9.60
N ASP A 69 -23.56 -8.12 -8.59
CA ASP A 69 -25.00 -8.23 -8.70
C ASP A 69 -25.62 -6.84 -8.53
N TRP A 70 -25.77 -6.11 -9.64
CA TRP A 70 -26.31 -4.75 -9.63
C TRP A 70 -27.77 -4.69 -9.19
N GLN A 71 -28.54 -5.75 -9.42
CA GLN A 71 -29.94 -5.81 -9.00
C GLN A 71 -30.03 -5.93 -7.48
N LYS A 72 -29.19 -6.79 -6.88
CA LYS A 72 -29.05 -6.90 -5.43
C LYS A 72 -28.51 -5.60 -4.83
N PHE A 73 -27.51 -4.98 -5.44
CA PHE A 73 -26.99 -3.69 -4.99
C PHE A 73 -28.09 -2.64 -4.96
N SER A 74 -28.88 -2.53 -6.05
CA SER A 74 -29.98 -1.57 -6.13
C SER A 74 -31.04 -1.82 -5.07
N SER A 75 -31.35 -3.07 -4.75
CA SER A 75 -32.31 -3.39 -3.67
C SER A 75 -31.78 -3.08 -2.27
N LEU A 76 -30.47 -3.18 -2.05
CA LEU A 76 -29.84 -2.94 -0.75
C LEU A 76 -29.50 -1.46 -0.55
N ALA A 77 -29.27 -0.73 -1.64
CA ALA A 77 -29.00 0.71 -1.66
C ALA A 77 -30.27 1.54 -1.92
N ASP A 78 -31.45 0.99 -1.67
CA ASP A 78 -32.71 1.70 -1.85
C ASP A 78 -32.88 2.72 -0.71
N ILE A 79 -32.60 3.99 -1.02
CA ILE A 79 -32.70 5.10 -0.08
C ILE A 79 -34.04 5.78 -0.31
N THR A 80 -35.01 5.47 0.53
CA THR A 80 -36.36 6.02 0.48
C THR A 80 -36.52 7.18 1.47
N SER A 81 -37.54 8.02 1.26
CA SER A 81 -37.76 9.22 2.08
C SER A 81 -38.11 8.92 3.55
N ASP A 82 -38.48 7.67 3.85
CA ASP A 82 -38.74 7.14 5.19
C ASP A 82 -37.45 6.74 5.94
N ILE A 83 -36.32 6.56 5.24
CA ILE A 83 -35.01 6.38 5.86
C ILE A 83 -34.43 7.73 6.32
N VAL A 84 -34.85 8.81 5.67
CA VAL A 84 -34.55 10.20 6.02
C VAL A 84 -35.48 10.58 7.18
N ASP A 85 -34.94 10.52 8.40
CA ASP A 85 -35.68 10.84 9.63
C ASP A 85 -35.28 12.25 10.09
N ASN A 86 -35.85 12.76 11.17
CA ASN A 86 -35.52 14.08 11.76
C ASN A 86 -34.13 14.11 12.44
N ARG A 87 -33.11 13.57 11.78
CA ARG A 87 -31.71 13.50 12.18
C ARG A 87 -30.96 14.76 11.76
N THR A 88 -29.80 14.98 12.36
CA THR A 88 -28.89 16.04 11.87
C THR A 88 -28.31 15.67 10.52
N VAL A 89 -27.88 16.67 9.74
CA VAL A 89 -27.30 16.47 8.40
C VAL A 89 -26.12 15.49 8.42
N ASP A 90 -25.27 15.57 9.45
CA ASP A 90 -24.11 14.69 9.58
C ASP A 90 -24.50 13.22 9.86
N GLU A 91 -25.52 13.01 10.70
CA GLU A 91 -26.04 11.67 11.00
C GLU A 91 -26.73 11.04 9.79
N GLU A 92 -27.41 11.84 8.98
CA GLU A 92 -28.01 11.39 7.72
C GLU A 92 -26.94 10.99 6.71
N LEU A 93 -25.89 11.81 6.57
CA LEU A 93 -24.79 11.53 5.67
C LEU A 93 -24.10 10.22 6.02
N GLU A 94 -23.79 9.99 7.31
CA GLU A 94 -23.20 8.73 7.76
C GLU A 94 -24.14 7.54 7.53
N ASN A 95 -25.46 7.73 7.69
CA ASN A 95 -26.43 6.68 7.40
C ASN A 95 -26.44 6.30 5.91
N ILE A 96 -26.45 7.28 5.01
CA ILE A 96 -26.39 7.05 3.56
C ILE A 96 -25.08 6.35 3.17
N ILE A 97 -23.94 6.81 3.72
CA ILE A 97 -22.63 6.19 3.49
C ILE A 97 -22.64 4.73 3.95
N SER A 98 -23.22 4.46 5.11
CA SER A 98 -23.34 3.11 5.67
C SER A 98 -24.17 2.18 4.79
N ILE A 99 -25.32 2.66 4.28
CA ILE A 99 -26.18 1.92 3.36
C ILE A 99 -25.41 1.54 2.08
N ILE A 100 -24.74 2.52 1.46
CA ILE A 100 -23.98 2.30 0.21
C ILE A 100 -22.83 1.31 0.43
N LYS A 101 -22.10 1.43 1.55
CA LYS A 101 -21.02 0.50 1.91
C LYS A 101 -21.56 -0.92 2.08
N THR A 102 -22.63 -1.08 2.86
CA THR A 102 -23.25 -2.39 3.14
C THR A 102 -23.81 -3.03 1.87
N ALA A 103 -24.45 -2.25 1.01
CA ALA A 103 -24.93 -2.72 -0.29
C ALA A 103 -23.77 -3.18 -1.19
N GLY A 104 -22.65 -2.43 -1.18
CA GLY A 104 -21.41 -2.77 -1.87
C GLY A 104 -20.84 -4.10 -1.41
N ASP A 105 -20.63 -4.25 -0.10
CA ASP A 105 -20.09 -5.48 0.49
C ASP A 105 -21.00 -6.70 0.24
N GLY A 106 -22.32 -6.50 0.24
CA GLY A 106 -23.31 -7.55 0.00
C GLY A 106 -23.47 -7.97 -1.47
N SER A 107 -23.09 -7.12 -2.42
CA SER A 107 -23.43 -7.29 -3.85
C SER A 107 -22.22 -7.37 -4.76
N ILE A 108 -21.07 -6.86 -4.32
CA ILE A 108 -19.83 -6.88 -5.09
C ILE A 108 -18.86 -7.83 -4.41
N SER A 109 -18.72 -9.02 -5.00
CA SER A 109 -17.80 -10.03 -4.46
C SER A 109 -16.35 -9.51 -4.48
N LEU A 110 -15.64 -9.78 -3.39
CA LEU A 110 -14.20 -9.58 -3.32
C LEU A 110 -13.47 -10.69 -4.10
N ALA A 111 -12.44 -10.31 -4.86
CA ALA A 111 -11.57 -11.25 -5.54
C ALA A 111 -10.91 -12.15 -4.50
N LYS A 112 -10.89 -13.47 -4.77
CA LYS A 112 -10.03 -14.38 -4.00
C LYS A 112 -8.60 -13.85 -4.06
N GLY A 113 -7.99 -13.62 -2.90
CA GLY A 113 -6.62 -13.13 -2.82
C GLY A 113 -5.72 -14.02 -3.65
N THR A 114 -5.26 -13.52 -4.80
CA THR A 114 -4.30 -14.22 -5.63
C THR A 114 -2.94 -14.07 -4.98
N ARG A 115 -2.19 -15.18 -4.88
CA ARG A 115 -0.78 -15.11 -4.48
C ARG A 115 -0.04 -14.23 -5.48
N ARG A 116 0.83 -13.34 -5.01
CA ARG A 116 1.74 -12.60 -5.89
C ARG A 116 2.45 -13.62 -6.78
N ARG A 117 2.32 -13.46 -8.09
CA ARG A 117 3.22 -14.12 -9.04
C ARG A 117 4.59 -13.51 -8.80
N LEU A 118 5.51 -14.29 -8.24
CA LEU A 118 6.91 -13.89 -8.19
C LEU A 118 7.40 -13.90 -9.64
N TYR A 119 7.57 -12.72 -10.22
CA TYR A 119 8.22 -12.59 -11.51
C TYR A 119 9.65 -13.06 -11.33
N LYS A 120 10.06 -14.06 -12.10
CA LYS A 120 11.49 -14.38 -12.22
C LYS A 120 12.17 -13.13 -12.80
N PRO A 121 13.18 -12.58 -12.12
CA PRO A 121 13.99 -11.53 -12.72
C PRO A 121 14.60 -12.02 -14.02
N TRP A 122 14.66 -11.15 -15.03
CA TRP A 122 15.18 -11.49 -16.37
C TRP A 122 16.67 -11.85 -16.36
N TRP A 123 17.40 -11.52 -15.29
CA TRP A 123 18.82 -11.82 -15.13
C TRP A 123 19.10 -13.19 -14.49
N ASN A 124 18.06 -13.99 -14.20
CA ASN A 124 18.23 -15.33 -13.62
C ASN A 124 18.28 -16.46 -14.68
N ASP A 125 18.32 -16.12 -15.97
CA ASP A 125 18.37 -17.08 -17.09
C ASP A 125 19.77 -17.19 -17.74
N ILE A 126 20.83 -16.79 -17.03
CA ILE A 126 22.25 -16.95 -17.44
C ILE A 126 22.92 -18.04 -16.60
#